data_AF-A0AAW3FNS0-F1
#
_entry.id   AF-A0AAW3FNS0-F1
#
_cell.length_a   1.000
_cell.length_b   1.000
_cell.length_c   1.000
_cell.angle_alpha   90.00
_cell.angle_beta   90.00
_cell.angle_gamma   90.00
#
_symmetry.space_group_name_H-M   'P 1'
#
loop_
_entity.id
_entity.type
_entity.pdbx_description
1 polymer ?
#
loop_
_entity_poly.entity_id
_entity_poly.type
_entity_poly.pdbx_seq_one_letter_code
_entity_poly.pdbx_strand_id
1 'polypeptide(L)'
;MASAYRKFWDNLLNFSGTATRSEYWWPVIINYILGGIIIAIIQMIMGHPIEDIYNWSDLSVNTMSKLIALIVWLGTLSLKFRRLHDSDHTAWWILIDLVPIIGTIWFFILMVLPSRSNRWQ
;
A
#
# COMPACT_ATOMS: atom_id res chain seq x y z
N MET A 1 -10.56 0.79 13.14
CA MET A 1 -9.55 -0.15 12.61
C MET A 1 -10.17 -1.21 11.72
N ALA A 2 -10.96 -2.15 12.24
CA ALA A 2 -11.57 -3.23 11.44
C ALA A 2 -12.45 -2.72 10.29
N SER A 3 -13.24 -1.67 10.52
CA SER A 3 -14.05 -1.01 9.49
C SER A 3 -13.22 -0.41 8.35
N ALA A 4 -12.06 0.17 8.67
CA ALA A 4 -11.14 0.73 7.67
C ALA A 4 -10.51 -0.38 6.82
N TYR A 5 -10.12 -1.50 7.45
CA TYR A 5 -9.59 -2.65 6.73
C TYR A 5 -10.64 -3.31 5.84
N ARG A 6 -11.89 -3.41 6.29
CA ARG A 6 -13.00 -3.86 5.44
C ARG A 6 -13.20 -2.93 4.23
N LYS A 7 -13.25 -1.62 4.46
CA LYS A 7 -13.35 -0.62 3.38
C LYS A 7 -12.19 -0.69 2.37
N PHE A 8 -11.01 -1.09 2.81
CA PHE A 8 -9.86 -1.32 1.93
C PHE A 8 -10.15 -2.46 0.94
N TRP A 9 -10.63 -3.61 1.42
CA TRP A 9 -10.98 -4.74 0.56
C TRP A 9 -12.20 -4.45 -0.32
N ASP A 10 -13.21 -3.75 0.19
CA ASP A 10 -14.41 -3.39 -0.58
C ASP A 10 -14.08 -2.44 -1.75
N ASN A 11 -13.03 -1.62 -1.63
CA ASN A 11 -12.64 -0.60 -2.61
C ASN A 11 -11.25 -0.85 -3.23
N LEU A 12 -10.88 -2.13 -3.34
CA LEU A 12 -9.53 -2.52 -3.74
C LEU A 12 -9.14 -2.00 -5.13
N LEU A 13 -10.09 -1.96 -6.07
CA LEU A 13 -9.91 -1.44 -7.43
C LEU A 13 -10.66 -0.13 -7.70
N ASN A 14 -11.16 0.52 -6.65
CA ASN A 14 -11.86 1.80 -6.80
C ASN A 14 -10.89 2.98 -6.68
N PHE A 15 -10.54 3.56 -7.83
CA PHE A 15 -9.67 4.74 -7.92
C PHE A 15 -10.43 6.07 -7.79
N SER A 16 -11.75 6.02 -7.68
CA SER A 16 -12.60 7.20 -7.52
C SER A 16 -12.93 7.44 -6.05
N GLY A 17 -13.13 8.71 -5.69
CA GLY A 17 -13.49 9.16 -4.35
C GLY A 17 -12.30 9.49 -3.45
N THR A 18 -12.60 9.63 -2.15
CA THR A 18 -11.68 10.14 -1.14
C THR A 18 -11.50 9.11 -0.01
N ALA A 19 -10.31 9.07 0.59
CA ALA A 19 -10.03 8.25 1.77
C ALA A 19 -9.48 9.13 2.89
N THR A 20 -10.10 9.05 4.06
CA THR A 20 -9.65 9.79 5.25
C THR A 20 -8.33 9.23 5.77
N ARG A 21 -7.63 10.00 6.63
CA ARG A 21 -6.32 9.59 7.18
C ARG A 21 -6.35 8.23 7.87
N SER A 22 -7.40 7.97 8.66
CA SER A 22 -7.55 6.71 9.39
C SER A 22 -7.85 5.54 8.44
N GLU A 23 -8.58 5.79 7.34
CA GLU A 23 -8.83 4.80 6.29
C GLU A 23 -7.58 4.49 5.48
N TYR A 24 -6.61 5.40 5.40
CA TYR A 24 -5.31 5.15 4.79
C TYR A 24 -4.35 4.40 5.75
N TRP A 25 -4.12 4.93 6.95
CA TRP A 25 -3.05 4.44 7.83
C TRP A 25 -3.35 3.08 8.47
N TRP A 26 -4.61 2.78 8.82
CA TRP A 26 -4.94 1.49 9.42
C TRP A 26 -4.65 0.30 8.50
N PRO A 27 -5.12 0.28 7.23
CA PRO A 27 -4.75 -0.77 6.29
C PRO A 27 -3.26 -0.85 6.00
N VAL A 28 -2.56 0.29 5.91
CA VAL A 28 -1.10 0.31 5.68
C VAL A 28 -0.36 -0.36 6.83
N ILE A 29 -0.68 -0.02 8.09
CA ILE A 29 -0.06 -0.61 9.27
C ILE A 29 -0.37 -2.11 9.36
N ILE A 30 -1.63 -2.50 9.14
CA ILE A 30 -2.04 -3.91 9.16
C ILE A 30 -1.29 -4.71 8.09
N ASN A 31 -1.24 -4.22 6.85
CA ASN A 31 -0.54 -4.88 5.75
C ASN A 31 0.97 -4.99 6.02
N TYR A 32 1.58 -3.99 6.65
CA TYR A 32 2.99 -4.02 7.01
C TYR A 32 3.29 -5.09 8.07
N ILE A 33 2.46 -5.17 9.12
CA ILE A 33 2.58 -6.19 10.17
C ILE A 33 2.33 -7.59 9.59
N LEU A 34 1.24 -7.77 8.83
CA LEU A 34 0.91 -9.05 8.22
C LEU A 34 1.99 -9.51 7.23
N GLY A 35 2.48 -8.60 6.39
CA GLY A 35 3.57 -8.87 5.45
C GLY A 35 4.85 -9.32 6.15
N GLY A 36 5.24 -8.63 7.23
CA GLY A 36 6.41 -9.01 8.04
C GLY A 36 6.26 -10.40 8.67
N ILE A 37 5.09 -10.72 9.21
CA ILE A 37 4.80 -12.04 9.79
C ILE A 37 4.87 -13.13 8.70
N ILE A 38 4.25 -12.90 7.53
CA ILE A 38 4.27 -13.85 6.41
C ILE A 38 5.71 -14.13 5.97
N ILE A 39 6.52 -13.09 5.79
CA ILE A 39 7.93 -13.23 5.40
C ILE A 39 8.73 -14.01 6.45
N ALA A 40 8.51 -13.75 7.75
CA ALA A 40 9.18 -14.48 8.83
C ALA A 40 8.80 -15.97 8.85
N ILE A 41 7.52 -16.29 8.63
CA ILE A 41 7.04 -17.68 8.54
C ILE A 41 7.64 -18.39 7.32
N ILE A 42 7.67 -17.73 6.17
CA ILE A 42 8.27 -18.27 4.94
C ILE A 42 9.74 -18.60 5.15
N GLN A 43 10.50 -17.69 5.78
CA GLN A 43 11.91 -17.93 6.13
C GLN A 43 12.08 -19.14 7.05
N MET A 44 11.24 -19.26 8.09
CA MET A 44 11.32 -20.36 9.05
C MET A 44 11.02 -21.72 8.40
N ILE A 45 10.08 -21.77 7.45
CA ILE A 45 9.67 -23.01 6.78
C ILE A 45 10.65 -23.40 5.67
N MET A 46 11.08 -22.44 4.86
CA MET A 46 11.86 -22.73 3.65
C MET A 46 13.38 -22.60 3.87
N GLY A 47 13.84 -21.99 4.97
CA GLY A 47 15.26 -21.84 5.29
C GLY A 47 16.03 -20.92 4.33
N HIS A 48 15.33 -20.15 3.49
CA HIS A 48 15.96 -19.27 2.50
C HIS A 48 16.41 -17.94 3.12
N PRO A 49 17.57 -17.40 2.67
CA PRO A 49 17.98 -16.04 2.99
C PRO A 49 16.93 -15.01 2.53
N ILE A 50 16.80 -13.89 3.26
CA ILE A 50 15.90 -12.78 2.91
C ILE A 50 16.18 -12.24 1.49
N GLU A 51 17.45 -12.30 1.08
CA GLU A 51 17.93 -11.81 -0.21
C GLU A 51 17.30 -12.57 -1.39
N ASP A 52 17.01 -13.87 -1.21
CA ASP A 52 16.42 -14.70 -2.25
C ASP A 52 14.91 -14.54 -2.36
N ILE A 53 14.23 -14.07 -1.29
CA ILE A 53 12.80 -13.77 -1.29
C ILE A 53 12.47 -12.63 -2.27
N TYR A 54 13.41 -11.70 -2.46
CA TYR A 54 13.26 -10.56 -3.36
C TYR A 54 13.91 -10.78 -4.74
N ASN A 55 14.55 -11.94 -4.96
CA ASN A 55 15.14 -12.28 -6.25
C ASN A 55 14.06 -12.74 -7.24
N TRP A 56 13.97 -12.05 -8.38
CA TRP A 56 13.00 -12.35 -9.43
C TRP A 56 13.22 -13.71 -10.10
N SER A 57 14.44 -14.25 -9.98
CA SER A 57 14.86 -15.54 -10.53
C SER A 57 14.42 -16.74 -9.70
N ASP A 58 14.00 -16.54 -8.44
CA ASP A 58 13.54 -17.65 -7.62
C ASP A 58 12.06 -17.94 -7.89
N LEU A 59 11.83 -18.98 -8.69
CA LEU A 59 10.51 -19.50 -9.03
C LEU A 59 9.93 -20.36 -7.88
N SER A 60 10.75 -20.72 -6.88
CA SER A 60 10.34 -21.55 -5.74
C SER A 60 9.44 -20.82 -4.75
N VAL A 61 9.55 -19.48 -4.68
CA VAL A 61 8.62 -18.60 -3.97
C VAL A 61 7.33 -18.50 -4.78
N ASN A 62 6.55 -19.58 -4.67
CA ASN A 62 5.24 -19.91 -5.22
C ASN A 62 4.52 -18.75 -5.94
N THR A 63 4.16 -18.94 -7.21
CA THR A 63 3.31 -18.03 -8.02
C THR A 63 2.12 -17.44 -7.24
N MET A 64 1.54 -18.20 -6.30
CA MET A 64 0.48 -17.75 -5.41
C MET A 64 0.88 -16.55 -4.52
N SER A 65 2.09 -16.57 -3.94
CA SER A 65 2.58 -15.48 -3.10
C SER A 65 2.74 -14.18 -3.90
N LYS A 66 3.22 -14.28 -5.14
CA LYS A 66 3.38 -13.17 -6.08
C LYS A 66 2.01 -12.59 -6.48
N LEU A 67 1.00 -13.44 -6.71
CA LEU A 67 -0.36 -13.00 -6.99
C LEU A 67 -1.00 -12.28 -5.81
N ILE A 68 -0.85 -12.80 -4.59
CA ILE A 68 -1.36 -12.15 -3.37
C ILE A 68 -0.69 -10.78 -3.17
N ALA A 69 0.64 -10.72 -3.32
CA ALA A 69 1.39 -9.46 -3.23
C ALA A 69 0.91 -8.45 -4.28
N LEU A 70 0.64 -8.89 -5.51
CA LEU A 70 0.11 -8.03 -6.57
C LEU A 70 -1.27 -7.47 -6.23
N ILE A 71 -2.19 -8.29 -5.69
CA ILE A 71 -3.52 -7.84 -5.27
C ILE A 71 -3.41 -6.78 -4.16
N VAL A 72 -2.58 -7.04 -3.14
CA VAL A 72 -2.36 -6.08 -2.04
C VAL A 72 -1.71 -4.79 -2.54
N TRP A 73 -0.78 -4.90 -3.50
CA TRP A 73 -0.14 -3.76 -4.13
C TRP A 73 -1.15 -2.89 -4.89
N LEU A 74 -2.03 -3.49 -5.69
CA LEU A 74 -3.11 -2.79 -6.39
C LEU A 74 -4.08 -2.10 -5.41
N GLY A 75 -4.44 -2.78 -4.32
CA GLY A 75 -5.27 -2.18 -3.27
C GLY A 75 -4.59 -0.97 -2.61
N THR A 76 -3.30 -1.08 -2.35
CA THR A 76 -2.50 0.02 -1.77
C THR A 76 -2.38 1.18 -2.76
N LEU A 77 -2.27 0.91 -4.05
CA LEU A 77 -2.28 1.91 -5.12
C LEU A 77 -3.61 2.67 -5.16
N SER A 78 -4.74 1.95 -5.17
CA SER A 78 -6.09 2.53 -5.07
C SER A 78 -6.23 3.43 -3.83
N LEU A 79 -5.73 2.99 -2.68
CA LEU A 79 -5.79 3.74 -1.43
C LEU A 79 -4.96 5.03 -1.49
N LYS A 80 -3.76 4.98 -2.08
CA LYS A 80 -2.91 6.16 -2.32
C LYS A 80 -3.63 7.19 -3.22
N PHE A 81 -4.31 6.74 -4.28
CA PHE A 81 -5.06 7.62 -5.17
C PHE A 81 -6.19 8.36 -4.44
N ARG A 82 -7.03 7.62 -3.71
CA ARG A 82 -8.13 8.20 -2.93
C ARG A 82 -7.64 9.13 -1.82
N ARG A 83 -6.48 8.84 -1.24
CA ARG A 83 -5.86 9.70 -0.23
C ARG A 83 -5.30 11.00 -0.82
N LEU A 84 -4.72 10.96 -2.03
CA LEU A 84 -4.31 12.16 -2.75
C LEU A 84 -5.51 13.06 -3.07
N HIS A 85 -6.61 12.46 -3.55
CA HIS A 85 -7.86 13.18 -3.82
C HIS A 85 -8.42 13.84 -2.56
N ASP A 86 -8.35 13.17 -1.40
CA ASP A 86 -8.80 13.71 -0.11
C ASP A 86 -8.05 14.99 0.31
N SER A 87 -6.80 15.14 -0.12
CA SER A 87 -5.99 16.35 0.09
C SER A 87 -6.04 17.34 -1.10
N ASP A 88 -7.02 17.21 -2.00
CA ASP A 88 -7.20 18.00 -3.24
C ASP A 88 -6.01 17.94 -4.22
N HIS A 89 -5.25 16.84 -4.21
CA HIS A 89 -4.19 16.59 -5.19
C HIS A 89 -4.69 15.59 -6.23
N THR A 90 -4.23 15.71 -7.48
CA THR A 90 -4.51 14.71 -8.52
C THR A 90 -3.74 13.41 -8.26
N ALA A 91 -4.27 12.27 -8.67
CA ALA A 91 -3.60 10.97 -8.50
C ALA A 91 -2.15 10.90 -9.07
N TRP A 92 -1.85 11.71 -10.09
CA TRP A 92 -0.51 11.83 -10.69
C TRP A 92 0.61 12.24 -9.72
N TRP A 93 0.27 12.83 -8.58
CA TRP A 93 1.25 13.16 -7.54
C TRP A 93 1.93 11.92 -6.94
N ILE A 94 1.40 10.72 -7.19
CA ILE A 94 2.08 9.47 -6.83
C ILE A 94 3.43 9.29 -7.53
N LEU A 95 3.65 9.90 -8.70
CA LEU A 95 4.93 9.82 -9.41
C LEU A 95 6.10 10.44 -8.63
N ILE A 96 5.82 11.29 -7.63
CA ILE A 96 6.84 11.85 -6.75
C ILE A 96 7.53 10.74 -5.94
N ASP A 97 6.82 9.64 -5.64
CA ASP A 97 7.38 8.47 -4.96
C ASP A 97 8.51 7.79 -5.77
N LEU A 98 8.63 8.09 -7.08
CA LEU A 98 9.72 7.61 -7.94
C LEU A 98 11.04 8.38 -7.73
N VAL A 99 10.99 9.56 -7.11
CA VAL A 99 12.19 10.33 -6.79
C VAL A 99 12.71 9.86 -5.42
N PRO A 100 13.90 9.22 -5.36
CA PRO A 100 14.39 8.65 -4.12
C PRO A 100 14.66 9.74 -3.07
N ILE A 101 14.47 9.38 -1.80
CA ILE A 101 14.70 10.20 -0.60
C ILE A 101 13.75 11.40 -0.50
N ILE A 102 13.89 12.40 -1.37
CA ILE A 102 13.13 13.65 -1.27
C ILE A 102 11.67 13.38 -1.64
N GLY A 103 11.43 12.62 -2.70
CA GLY A 103 10.09 12.31 -3.16
C GLY A 103 9.32 11.43 -2.17
N THR A 104 9.97 10.42 -1.60
CA THR A 104 9.36 9.55 -0.60
C THR A 104 9.02 10.29 0.70
N ILE A 105 9.90 11.17 1.19
CA ILE A 105 9.63 12.01 2.36
C ILE A 105 8.45 12.95 2.09
N TRP A 106 8.44 13.62 0.94
CA TRP A 106 7.35 14.51 0.55
C TRP A 106 6.01 13.77 0.44
N PHE A 107 6.01 12.62 -0.23
CA PHE A 107 4.83 11.78 -0.39
C PHE A 107 4.30 11.31 0.96
N PHE A 108 5.19 10.91 1.88
CA PHE A 108 4.84 10.55 3.25
C PHE A 108 4.13 11.72 3.96
N ILE A 109 4.66 12.94 3.86
CA ILE A 109 4.03 14.13 4.44
C ILE A 109 2.61 14.30 3.89
N LEU A 110 2.41 14.19 2.57
CA LEU A 110 1.08 14.27 1.94
C LEU A 110 0.09 13.26 2.54
N MET A 111 0.53 12.03 2.81
CA MET A 111 -0.33 10.99 3.40
C MET A 111 -0.74 11.30 4.86
N VAL A 112 0.03 12.12 5.58
CA VAL A 112 -0.26 12.53 6.97
C VAL A 112 -1.10 13.81 7.07
N LEU A 113 -1.11 14.65 6.03
CA LEU A 113 -1.80 15.96 6.04
C LEU A 113 -3.31 15.89 6.31
N PRO A 114 -3.96 16.99 6.73
CA PRO A 114 -5.41 17.07 6.80
C PRO A 114 -6.13 16.79 5.48
N SER A 115 -7.32 16.20 5.61
CA SER A 115 -8.32 16.28 4.57
C SER A 115 -8.66 17.74 4.35
N ARG A 116 -8.79 18.15 3.08
CA ARG A 116 -9.21 19.51 2.70
C ARG A 116 -10.56 19.43 2.03
N SER A 117 -11.30 20.54 2.01
CA SER A 117 -12.45 20.66 1.10
C SER A 117 -11.93 20.44 -0.32
N ASN A 118 -12.38 19.38 -0.96
CA ASN A 118 -11.87 18.94 -2.24
C ASN A 118 -13.00 18.79 -3.25
N ARG A 119 -12.65 18.80 -4.53
CA ARG A 119 -13.60 18.67 -5.65
C ARG A 119 -14.12 17.25 -5.88
N TRP A 120 -13.70 16.30 -5.05
CA TRP A 120 -13.92 14.86 -5.22
C TRP A 120 -14.93 14.28 -4.21
N GLN A 121 -15.56 15.15 -3.40
CA GLN A 121 -16.64 14.85 -2.45
C GLN A 121 -18.03 15.03 -3.06
#